data_AF-A0A838HEC4-F1
#
_entry.id   AF-A0A838HEC4-F1
#
_cell.length_a   1.000
_cell.length_b   1.000
_cell.length_c   1.000
_cell.angle_alpha   90.00
_cell.angle_beta   90.00
_cell.angle_gamma   90.00
#
_symmetry.space_group_name_H-M   'P 1'
#
loop_
_entity.id
_entity.type
_entity.pdbx_description
1 polymer ?
#
loop_
_entity_poly.entity_id
_entity_poly.type
_entity_poly.pdbx_seq_one_letter_code
_entity_poly.pdbx_strand_id
1 'polypeptide(L)' 'MRWHKAPRHKLLPLTDVRGVTGLDPDEILCRPDTQRLVRIDGNGTREELIRIPIELLRTQPNDTEPSGLQKGP' A
#
# COMPACT_ATOMS: atom_id res chain seq x y z
N MET A 1 23.15 13.40 2.05
CA MET A 1 22.15 13.11 0.99
C MET A 1 21.12 12.17 1.58
N ARG A 2 19.85 12.58 1.73
CA ARG A 2 18.80 11.66 2.17
C ARG A 2 18.33 10.84 0.96
N TRP A 3 18.61 9.55 0.95
CA TRP A 3 18.15 8.62 -0.08
C TRP A 3 16.69 8.24 0.18
N HIS A 4 15.76 9.17 0.02
CA HIS A 4 14.33 8.85 0.02
C HIS A 4 13.93 8.47 -1.40
N LYS A 5 14.05 7.18 -1.74
CA LYS A 5 13.42 6.64 -2.95
C LYS A 5 11.94 6.43 -2.64
N ALA A 6 11.07 7.00 -3.48
CA ALA A 6 9.63 6.79 -3.33
C ALA A 6 9.29 5.28 -3.39
N PRO A 7 8.38 4.78 -2.54
CA PRO A 7 7.96 3.39 -2.56
C PRO A 7 7.28 3.08 -3.90
N ARG A 8 7.63 1.94 -4.50
CA ARG A 8 6.98 1.45 -5.74
C ARG A 8 5.74 0.60 -5.46
N HIS A 9 5.55 0.20 -4.21
CA HIS A 9 4.48 -0.70 -3.80
C HIS A 9 3.85 -0.22 -2.50
N LYS A 10 2.55 -0.52 -2.36
CA LYS A 10 1.80 -0.34 -1.12
C LYS A 10 1.31 -1.70 -0.64
N LEU A 11 1.32 -1.88 0.67
CA LEU A 11 0.73 -3.05 1.32
C LEU A 11 -0.66 -2.64 1.80
N LEU A 12 -1.68 -3.41 1.42
CA LEU A 12 -3.07 -3.14 1.78
C LEU A 12 -3.73 -4.39 2.37
N PRO A 13 -4.71 -4.25 3.27
CA PRO A 13 -5.63 -5.32 3.58
C PRO A 13 -6.34 -5.80 2.32
N LEU A 14 -6.52 -7.11 2.17
CA LEU A 14 -7.21 -7.69 1.01
C LEU A 14 -8.65 -7.15 0.89
N THR A 15 -9.27 -6.82 2.02
CA THR A 15 -10.61 -6.22 2.13
C THR A 15 -10.70 -4.83 1.51
N ASP A 16 -9.59 -4.09 1.47
CA ASP A 16 -9.59 -2.67 1.10
C ASP A 16 -9.26 -2.47 -0.39
N VAL A 17 -8.81 -3.53 -1.06
CA VAL A 17 -8.37 -3.54 -2.46
C VAL A 17 -9.37 -2.86 -3.38
N ARG A 18 -10.64 -3.27 -3.31
CA ARG A 18 -11.69 -2.76 -4.19
C ARG A 18 -11.95 -1.28 -3.97
N GLY A 19 -11.89 -0.82 -2.72
CA GLY A 19 -12.05 0.60 -2.40
C GLY A 19 -10.90 1.46 -2.92
N VAL A 20 -9.67 0.95 -2.83
CA VAL A 20 -8.44 1.72 -3.14
C VAL A 20 -8.11 1.70 -4.63
N THR A 21 -8.38 0.60 -5.32
CA THR A 21 -7.98 0.39 -6.73
C THR A 21 -9.19 0.37 -7.67
N GLY A 22 -10.38 0.04 -7.15
CA GLY A 22 -11.56 -0.20 -7.96
C GLY A 22 -11.64 -1.56 -8.63
N LEU A 23 -10.65 -2.43 -8.39
CA LEU A 23 -10.55 -3.76 -8.96
C LEU A 23 -10.92 -4.79 -7.90
N ASP A 24 -11.46 -5.93 -8.33
CA ASP A 24 -11.67 -7.04 -7.40
C ASP A 24 -10.32 -7.68 -7.01
N PRO A 25 -10.19 -8.22 -5.79
CA PRO A 25 -8.93 -8.82 -5.33
C PRO A 25 -8.37 -9.89 -6.26
N ASP A 26 -9.24 -10.72 -6.85
CA ASP A 26 -8.82 -11.77 -7.77
C ASP A 26 -8.28 -11.19 -9.09
N GLU A 27 -8.87 -10.11 -9.60
CA GLU A 27 -8.37 -9.40 -10.79
C GLU A 27 -6.99 -8.81 -10.53
N ILE A 28 -6.74 -8.30 -9.31
CA ILE A 28 -5.42 -7.81 -8.93
C ILE A 28 -4.41 -8.94 -8.89
N LEU A 29 -4.75 -10.08 -8.29
CA LEU A 29 -3.83 -11.21 -8.15
C LEU A 29 -3.43 -11.84 -9.48
N CYS A 30 -4.21 -11.61 -10.55
CA CYS A 30 -3.80 -11.96 -11.91
C CYS A 30 -2.78 -10.99 -12.53
N ARG A 31 -2.52 -9.84 -11.91
CA ARG A 31 -1.56 -8.85 -12.44
C ARG A 31 -0.13 -9.17 -12.01
N PRO A 32 0.86 -8.94 -12.90
CA PRO A 32 2.26 -9.07 -12.53
C PRO A 32 2.64 -8.10 -11.41
N ASP A 33 3.67 -8.47 -10.64
CA ASP A 33 4.20 -7.66 -9.53
C ASP A 33 3.18 -7.33 -8.42
N THR A 34 2.14 -8.16 -8.31
CA THR A 34 1.24 -8.22 -7.16
C THR A 34 1.49 -9.51 -6.36
N GLN A 35 1.24 -9.49 -5.06
CA GLN A 35 1.46 -10.66 -4.21
C GLN A 35 0.51 -10.66 -3.01
N ARG A 36 -0.24 -11.77 -2.84
CA ARG A 36 -0.99 -12.03 -1.60
C ARG A 36 -0.01 -12.40 -0.49
N LEU A 37 -0.22 -11.80 0.67
CA LEU A 37 0.58 -11.99 1.86
C LEU A 37 -0.32 -12.30 3.04
N VAL A 38 0.25 -12.95 4.05
CA VAL A 38 -0.43 -13.27 5.29
C VAL A 38 0.44 -12.78 6.43
N ARG A 39 -0.11 -11.92 7.28
CA ARG A 39 0.51 -11.50 8.54
C ARG A 39 -0.12 -12.31 9.67
N ILE A 40 0.73 -12.92 10.49
CA ILE A 40 0.32 -13.54 11.75
C ILE A 40 0.81 -12.64 12.87
N ASP A 41 -0.11 -12.15 13.70
CA ASP A 41 0.25 -11.31 14.85
C ASP A 41 0.72 -12.16 16.05
N GLY A 42 1.13 -11.49 17.13
CA GLY A 42 1.59 -12.17 18.35
C GLY A 42 0.52 -13.00 19.07
N ASN A 43 -0.76 -12.81 18.75
CA ASN A 43 -1.88 -13.56 19.29
C ASN A 43 -2.30 -14.73 18.39
N GLY A 44 -1.61 -14.92 17.25
CA GLY A 44 -1.97 -15.92 16.25
C GLY A 44 -3.10 -15.50 15.32
N THR A 45 -3.53 -14.24 15.36
CA THR A 45 -4.54 -13.71 14.44
C THR A 45 -3.95 -13.66 13.04
N ARG A 46 -4.71 -14.17 12.08
CA ARG A 46 -4.36 -14.15 10.66
C ARG A 46 -4.99 -12.95 9.98
N GLU A 47 -4.16 -12.15 9.33
CA GLU A 47 -4.59 -11.02 8.50
C GLU A 47 -4.10 -11.23 7.06
N GLU A 48 -4.99 -11.01 6.10
CA GLU A 48 -4.68 -11.14 4.70
C GLU A 48 -4.37 -9.78 4.08
N LEU A 49 -3.20 -9.70 3.47
CA LEU A 49 -2.67 -8.49 2.87
C LEU A 49 -2.37 -8.73 1.40
N ILE A 50 -2.20 -7.65 0.66
CA ILE A 50 -1.72 -7.69 -0.72
C ILE A 50 -0.71 -6.57 -0.95
N ARG A 51 0.42 -6.94 -1.56
CA ARG A 51 1.40 -6.00 -2.08
C ARG A 51 0.96 -5.64 -3.50
N ILE A 52 0.71 -4.37 -3.75
CA ILE A 52 0.32 -3.87 -5.07
C ILE A 52 1.23 -2.72 -5.54
N PRO A 53 1.49 -2.61 -6.85
CA PRO A 53 2.17 -1.45 -7.41
C PRO A 53 1.37 -0.16 -7.20
N ILE A 54 2.05 0.96 -6.93
CA ILE A 54 1.39 2.24 -6.62
C ILE A 54 0.59 2.80 -7.82
N GLU A 55 0.94 2.42 -9.05
CA GLU A 55 0.21 2.80 -10.26
C GLU A 55 -1.21 2.21 -10.34
N LEU A 56 -1.51 1.19 -9.52
CA LEU A 56 -2.84 0.59 -9.44
C LEU A 56 -3.74 1.30 -8.43
N LEU A 57 -3.18 2.17 -7.60
CA LEU A 57 -3.95 2.98 -6.66
C LEU A 57 -4.71 4.01 -7.48
N ARG A 58 -6.03 4.10 -7.30
CA ARG A 58 -6.75 5.30 -7.72
C ARG A 58 -6.09 6.47 -7.00
N THR A 59 -5.87 7.57 -7.70
CA THR A 59 -5.27 8.78 -7.15
C THR A 59 -6.15 9.25 -5.98
N GLN A 60 -5.88 8.77 -4.77
CA GLN A 60 -6.50 9.28 -3.56
C GLN A 60 -5.75 10.55 -3.17
N PRO A 61 -6.44 11.64 -2.82
CA PRO A 61 -5.83 12.94 -2.64
C PRO A 61 -4.90 13.09 -1.42
N ASN A 62 -4.57 12.03 -0.67
CA ASN A 62 -3.86 12.15 0.62
C ASN A 62 -2.73 11.13 0.81
N ASP A 63 -1.77 11.09 -0.10
CA ASP A 63 -0.39 10.81 0.33
C ASP A 63 0.31 12.18 0.50
N THR A 64 -0.16 12.96 1.50
CA THR A 64 0.54 14.17 1.94
C THR A 64 1.92 13.76 2.44
N GLU A 65 2.94 14.27 1.78
CA GLU A 65 4.34 14.10 2.11
C GLU A 65 4.63 14.40 3.59
N PRO A 66 5.65 13.76 4.20
CA PRO A 66 6.08 14.11 5.55
C PRO A 66 6.55 15.57 5.53
N SER A 67 5.75 16.46 6.11
CA SER A 67 6.05 17.88 6.24
C SER A 67 7.38 18.05 6.96
N GLY A 68 8.44 18.23 6.18
CA GLY A 68 9.73 18.68 6.65
C GLY A 68 9.75 20.20 6.78
N LEU A 69 10.43 20.67 7.83
CA LEU A 69 10.83 22.04 8.12
C LEU A 69 9.73 23.02 8.59
N GLN A 70 9.66 23.20 9.92
CA GLN A 70 9.67 24.55 10.47
C GLN A 70 11.05 24.80 11.09
N LYS A 71 11.83 25.68 10.47
CA LYS A 71 12.90 26.44 11.12
C LYS A 71 12.32 27.80 11.49
N GLY A 72 12.55 28.22 12.72
CA GLY A 72 12.46 29.61 13.17
C GLY A 72 12.48 29.68 14.70
N PRO A 73 12.92 30.80 15.30
CA PRO A 73 13.48 32.02 14.72
C PRO A 73 15.01 32.05 14.62
#